data_AF-Q84W76-F1
#
_entry.id   AF-Q84W76-F1
#
_cell.length_a   1.000
_cell.length_b   1.000
_cell.length_c   1.000
_cell.angle_alpha   90.00
_cell.angle_beta   90.00
_cell.angle_gamma   90.00
#
_symmetry.space_group_name_H-M   'P 1'
#
loop_
_entity.id
_entity.type
_entity.pdbx_description
1 polymer ?
#
loop_
_entity_poly.entity_id
_entity_poly.type
_entity_poly.pdbx_seq_one_letter_code
_entity_poly.pdbx_strand_id
1 'polypeptide(L)'
;TNEADKQLAAEVVDVGPVTDWVKINVKESKDSFEIFALVPGLLRKEVRIQSDPAGKVVITGQPEQLDNPWGITPFKKIVDLSARIDPLHTSAVMSMHGRLFIRVPFEQ
;
A
#
# COMPACT_ATOMS: atom_id res chain seq x y z
N THR A 1 -10.01 -2.93 22.84
CA THR A 1 -8.58 -3.27 22.70
C THR A 1 -7.99 -2.27 21.72
N ASN A 2 -6.99 -1.52 22.16
CA ASN A 2 -6.56 -0.22 21.62
C ASN A 2 -6.33 -0.20 20.10
N GLU A 3 -6.93 0.78 19.40
CA GLU A 3 -6.57 1.13 18.01
C GLU A 3 -5.12 1.64 17.91
N ALA A 4 -4.54 2.11 19.02
CA ALA A 4 -3.16 2.55 19.10
C ALA A 4 -2.12 1.42 19.03
N ASP A 5 -2.44 0.20 19.48
CA ASP A 5 -1.50 -0.94 19.43
C ASP A 5 -1.28 -1.45 17.99
N LYS A 6 -2.19 -1.12 17.06
CA LYS A 6 -2.06 -1.50 15.63
C LYS A 6 -1.12 -0.60 14.84
N GLN A 7 -0.86 0.63 15.30
CA GLN A 7 0.07 1.55 14.62
C GLN A 7 1.54 1.12 14.76
N LEU A 8 1.86 0.19 15.65
CA LEU A 8 3.22 -0.34 15.84
C LEU A 8 3.58 -1.48 14.87
N ALA A 9 2.61 -2.01 14.13
CA ALA A 9 2.81 -3.15 13.23
C ALA A 9 3.44 -2.75 11.88
N ALA A 10 3.37 -1.46 11.52
CA ALA A 10 3.95 -0.98 10.27
C ALA A 10 4.21 0.53 10.26
N GLU A 11 5.25 0.95 9.55
CA GLU A 11 5.55 2.35 9.22
C GLU A 11 5.21 2.63 7.75
N VAL A 12 4.68 3.83 7.45
CA VAL A 12 4.41 4.25 6.07
C VAL A 12 5.27 5.46 5.73
N VAL A 13 6.16 5.28 4.74
CA VAL A 13 7.15 6.27 4.33
C VAL A 13 6.85 6.74 2.91
N ASP A 14 6.80 8.06 2.71
CA ASP A 14 6.77 8.69 1.39
C ASP A 14 8.17 8.70 0.76
N VAL A 15 8.28 8.28 -0.50
CA VAL A 15 9.49 8.46 -1.29
C VAL A 15 9.27 9.61 -2.28
N GLY A 16 9.96 10.72 -2.05
CA GLY A 16 9.81 11.94 -2.84
C GLY A 16 8.81 12.91 -2.20
N PRO A 17 8.02 13.65 -2.99
CA PRO A 17 7.02 14.58 -2.47
C PRO A 17 6.02 13.89 -1.55
N VAL A 18 5.67 14.55 -0.46
CA VAL A 18 4.65 14.06 0.48
C VAL A 18 3.32 13.92 -0.26
N THR A 19 2.78 12.70 -0.23
CA THR A 19 1.55 12.36 -0.95
C THR A 19 0.42 12.15 0.06
N ASP A 20 -0.18 13.25 0.54
CA ASP A 20 -1.20 13.22 1.59
C ASP A 20 -2.58 12.72 1.13
N TRP A 21 -2.83 12.78 -0.18
CA TRP A 21 -4.07 12.34 -0.81
C TRP A 21 -4.15 10.81 -0.93
N VAL A 22 -3.02 10.11 -0.80
CA VAL A 22 -2.96 8.65 -0.66
C VAL A 22 -3.05 8.30 0.82
N LYS A 23 -4.11 7.61 1.22
CA LYS A 23 -4.28 7.14 2.61
C LYS A 23 -3.98 5.66 2.68
N ILE A 24 -3.10 5.26 3.60
CA ILE A 24 -2.73 3.86 3.83
C ILE A 24 -3.02 3.51 5.29
N ASN A 25 -3.66 2.38 5.50
CA ASN A 25 -3.85 1.78 6.81
C ASN A 25 -3.36 0.34 6.75
N VAL A 26 -2.67 -0.08 7.79
CA VAL A 26 -2.19 -1.45 7.94
C VAL A 26 -2.88 -2.08 9.13
N LYS A 27 -3.30 -3.32 8.97
CA LYS A 27 -3.89 -4.11 10.03
C LYS A 27 -3.22 -5.46 10.06
N GLU A 28 -2.76 -5.86 11.23
CA GLU A 28 -2.29 -7.22 11.44
C GLU A 28 -3.48 -8.16 11.68
N SER A 29 -3.42 -9.33 11.05
CA SER A 29 -4.35 -10.46 11.20
C SER A 29 -3.55 -11.71 11.62
N LYS A 30 -4.22 -12.83 11.90
CA LYS A 30 -3.59 -14.04 12.47
C LYS A 30 -2.42 -14.59 11.63
N ASP A 31 -2.49 -14.48 10.31
CA ASP A 31 -1.58 -15.12 9.37
C ASP A 31 -1.04 -14.16 8.28
N SER A 32 -1.34 -12.87 8.40
CA SER A 32 -1.06 -11.88 7.36
C SER A 32 -1.18 -10.45 7.86
N PHE A 33 -0.53 -9.53 7.15
CA PHE A 33 -0.88 -8.11 7.15
C PHE A 33 -1.93 -7.81 6.07
N GLU A 34 -2.88 -6.97 6.43
CA GLU A 34 -3.94 -6.40 5.58
C GLU A 34 -3.64 -4.91 5.37
N ILE A 35 -3.25 -4.53 4.16
CA ILE A 35 -2.98 -3.13 3.79
C ILE A 35 -4.19 -2.60 3.01
N PHE A 36 -4.79 -1.54 3.52
CA PHE A 36 -5.89 -0.82 2.88
C PHE A 36 -5.37 0.55 2.42
N ALA A 37 -5.36 0.77 1.11
CA ALA A 37 -4.93 2.02 0.51
C ALA A 37 -6.08 2.68 -0.27
N LEU A 38 -6.20 4.00 -0.15
CA LEU A 38 -7.07 4.82 -0.96
C LEU A 38 -6.22 5.66 -1.91
N VAL A 39 -6.36 5.40 -3.21
CA VAL A 39 -5.60 5.99 -4.30
C VAL A 39 -6.60 6.51 -5.35
N PRO A 40 -7.26 7.64 -5.09
CA PRO A 40 -8.28 8.17 -6.00
C PRO A 40 -7.67 8.61 -7.33
N GLY A 41 -8.43 8.47 -8.41
CA GLY A 41 -8.04 8.97 -9.74
C GLY A 41 -7.03 8.13 -10.51
N LEU A 42 -6.54 7.01 -9.96
CA LEU A 42 -5.70 6.06 -10.69
C LEU A 42 -6.45 4.77 -11.02
N LEU A 43 -6.14 4.23 -12.20
CA LEU A 43 -6.61 2.94 -12.68
C LEU A 43 -5.72 1.80 -12.14
N ARG A 44 -6.25 0.57 -12.17
CA ARG A 44 -5.49 -0.63 -11.77
C ARG A 44 -4.15 -0.77 -12.49
N LYS A 45 -4.13 -0.43 -13.78
CA LYS A 45 -2.92 -0.51 -14.63
C LYS A 45 -1.89 0.58 -14.34
N GLU A 46 -2.25 1.60 -13.59
CA GLU A 46 -1.37 2.72 -13.21
C GLU A 46 -0.75 2.53 -11.83
N VAL A 47 -1.19 1.51 -11.09
CA VAL A 47 -0.65 1.16 -9.78
C VAL A 47 0.16 -0.13 -9.87
N ARG A 48 1.31 -0.15 -9.20
CA ARG A 48 2.17 -1.33 -9.05
C ARG A 48 2.41 -1.58 -7.57
N ILE A 49 2.45 -2.87 -7.23
CA ILE A 49 2.76 -3.36 -5.90
C ILE A 49 3.98 -4.26 -6.03
N GLN A 50 4.97 -4.06 -5.18
CA GLN A 50 6.12 -4.94 -5.01
C GLN A 50 6.25 -5.28 -3.54
N SER A 51 6.61 -6.52 -3.24
CA SER A 51 6.85 -6.99 -1.88
C SER A 51 8.23 -7.62 -1.77
N ASP A 52 8.87 -7.44 -0.62
CA ASP A 52 10.17 -7.98 -0.28
C ASP A 52 10.06 -8.88 0.97
N PRO A 53 10.71 -10.06 1.01
CA PRO A 53 10.65 -10.98 2.14
C PRO A 53 11.00 -10.36 3.50
N ALA A 54 11.80 -9.30 3.53
CA ALA A 54 12.18 -8.59 4.76
C ALA A 54 11.02 -7.77 5.38
N GLY A 55 9.81 -7.82 4.83
CA GLY A 55 8.65 -7.12 5.35
C GLY A 55 8.41 -5.76 4.69
N LYS A 56 8.90 -5.53 3.46
CA LYS A 56 8.66 -4.25 2.77
C LYS A 56 7.64 -4.40 1.65
N VAL A 57 6.66 -3.51 1.61
CA VAL A 57 5.71 -3.41 0.50
C VAL A 57 5.78 -2.03 -0.13
N VAL A 58 6.08 -1.97 -1.42
CA VAL A 58 6.18 -0.74 -2.19
C VAL A 58 4.94 -0.58 -3.05
N ILE A 59 4.24 0.53 -2.87
CA ILE A 59 3.08 0.93 -3.67
C ILE A 59 3.47 2.15 -4.49
N THR A 60 3.45 2.01 -5.81
CA THR A 60 3.72 3.13 -6.74
C THR A 60 2.51 3.39 -7.62
N GLY A 61 2.16 4.65 -7.82
CA GLY A 61 1.18 5.08 -8.80
C GLY A 61 1.80 6.02 -9.82
N GLN A 62 1.55 5.77 -11.09
CA GLN A 62 2.00 6.59 -12.20
C GLN A 62 0.81 6.85 -13.15
N PRO A 63 0.24 8.06 -13.18
CA PRO A 63 -0.81 8.39 -14.14
C PRO A 63 -0.26 8.35 -15.57
N GLU A 64 -1.02 7.78 -16.50
CA GLU A 64 -0.71 7.80 -17.94
C GLU A 64 -0.84 9.22 -18.51
N GLN A 65 -1.84 9.97 -18.05
CA GLN A 65 -2.06 11.36 -18.42
C GLN A 65 -1.49 12.29 -17.35
N LEU A 66 -0.38 12.96 -17.68
CA LEU A 66 0.28 13.92 -16.78
C LEU A 66 -0.54 15.20 -16.57
N ASP A 67 -1.32 15.61 -17.58
CA ASP A 67 -2.27 16.74 -17.48
C ASP A 67 -3.62 16.25 -16.94
N ASN A 68 -3.58 15.77 -15.71
CA ASN A 68 -4.74 15.24 -15.04
C ASN A 68 -5.55 16.39 -14.38
N PRO A 69 -6.86 16.54 -14.72
CA PRO A 69 -7.71 17.60 -14.16
C PRO A 69 -7.93 17.52 -12.63
N TRP A 70 -7.66 16.37 -12.01
CA TRP A 70 -7.72 16.15 -10.56
C TRP A 70 -6.38 16.40 -9.86
N GLY A 71 -5.31 16.74 -10.60
CA GLY A 71 -4.00 17.05 -10.05
C GLY A 71 -3.27 15.85 -9.42
N ILE A 72 -3.63 14.61 -9.80
CA ILE A 72 -2.93 13.41 -9.31
C ILE A 72 -1.52 13.40 -9.89
N THR A 73 -0.54 13.34 -9.00
CA THR A 73 0.88 13.26 -9.31
C THR A 73 1.38 11.83 -9.08
N PRO A 74 2.50 11.44 -9.72
CA PRO A 74 3.17 10.19 -9.38
C PRO A 74 3.48 10.10 -7.89
N PHE A 75 3.32 8.92 -7.31
CA PHE A 75 3.66 8.69 -5.91
C PHE A 75 4.36 7.35 -5.71
N LYS A 76 5.12 7.28 -4.61
CA LYS A 76 5.71 6.05 -4.11
C LYS A 76 5.62 6.03 -2.59
N LYS A 77 4.94 5.01 -2.05
CA LYS A 77 4.82 4.74 -0.62
C LYS A 77 5.51 3.43 -0.31
N ILE A 78 6.31 3.41 0.75
CA ILE A 78 6.88 2.21 1.33
C ILE A 78 6.11 1.91 2.61
N VAL A 79 5.59 0.70 2.72
CA VAL A 79 5.02 0.16 3.94
C VAL A 79 6.05 -0.79 4.52
N ASP A 80 6.66 -0.40 5.64
CA ASP A 80 7.64 -1.19 6.37
C ASP A 80 6.90 -1.99 7.45
N LEU A 81 6.81 -3.30 7.28
CA LEU A 81 6.07 -4.20 8.16
C LEU A 81 7.02 -4.76 9.23
N SER A 82 6.50 -4.96 10.44
CA SER A 82 7.29 -5.42 11.60
C SER A 82 7.77 -6.88 11.51
N ALA A 83 7.31 -7.66 10.53
CA ALA A 83 7.61 -9.08 10.39
C ALA A 83 7.92 -9.48 8.93
N ARG A 84 8.60 -10.62 8.78
CA ARG A 84 8.86 -11.24 7.47
C ARG A 84 7.59 -11.71 6.81
N ILE A 85 7.59 -11.67 5.48
CA ILE A 85 6.42 -11.95 4.65
C ILE A 85 6.75 -12.94 3.55
N ASP A 86 5.72 -13.59 3.02
CA ASP A 86 5.81 -14.37 1.80
C ASP A 86 5.37 -13.49 0.60
N PRO A 87 6.33 -12.97 -0.19
CA PRO A 87 6.01 -12.13 -1.34
C PRO A 87 5.33 -12.91 -2.46
N LEU A 88 5.56 -14.23 -2.57
CA LEU A 88 5.00 -15.06 -3.64
C LEU A 88 3.48 -15.20 -3.50
N HIS A 89 2.98 -15.21 -2.26
CA HIS A 89 1.56 -15.28 -1.95
C HIS A 89 0.95 -13.91 -1.59
N THR A 90 1.69 -12.82 -1.78
CA THR A 90 1.14 -11.47 -1.67
C THR A 90 0.14 -11.23 -2.81
N SER A 91 -1.05 -10.74 -2.46
CA SER A 91 -2.14 -10.51 -3.41
C SER A 91 -2.72 -9.11 -3.25
N ALA A 92 -3.15 -8.52 -4.35
CA ALA A 92 -3.72 -7.18 -4.37
C ALA A 92 -4.97 -7.12 -5.24
N VAL A 93 -6.01 -6.45 -4.74
CA VAL A 93 -7.25 -6.17 -5.48
C VAL A 93 -7.58 -4.70 -5.35
N MET A 94 -8.01 -4.09 -6.46
CA MET A 94 -8.36 -2.67 -6.49
C MET A 94 -9.76 -2.46 -7.05
N SER A 95 -10.57 -1.65 -6.40
CA SER A 95 -11.90 -1.25 -6.87
C SER A 95 -11.81 -0.19 -7.98
N MET A 96 -12.94 0.09 -8.65
CA MET A 96 -13.01 1.19 -9.62
C MET A 96 -12.92 2.59 -9.00
N HIS A 97 -13.05 2.70 -7.67
CA HIS A 97 -12.99 3.97 -6.94
C HIS A 97 -11.64 4.17 -6.23
N GLY A 98 -10.58 3.51 -6.71
CA GLY A 98 -9.23 3.68 -6.14
C GLY A 98 -9.02 3.03 -4.77
N ARG A 99 -9.94 2.16 -4.32
CA ARG A 99 -9.74 1.40 -3.07
C ARG A 99 -8.88 0.17 -3.36
N LEU A 100 -7.67 0.15 -2.84
CA LEU A 100 -6.72 -0.94 -2.96
C LEU A 100 -6.67 -1.73 -1.66
N PHE A 101 -6.77 -3.04 -1.76
CA PHE A 101 -6.55 -3.98 -0.67
C PHE A 101 -5.39 -4.89 -1.04
N ILE A 102 -4.42 -5.04 -0.15
CA ILE A 102 -3.28 -5.93 -0.30
C ILE A 102 -3.26 -6.87 0.88
N ARG A 103 -3.27 -8.18 0.62
CA ARG A 103 -3.04 -9.22 1.62
C ARG A 103 -1.61 -9.70 1.51
N VAL A 104 -0.90 -9.62 2.62
CA VAL A 104 0.54 -9.93 2.72
C VAL A 104 0.72 -11.04 3.77
N PRO A 105 0.78 -12.31 3.36
CA PRO A 105 0.95 -13.42 4.29
C PRO A 105 2.31 -13.39 4.97
N PHE A 106 2.37 -13.87 6.21
CA PHE A 106 3.64 -14.09 6.90
C PHE A 106 4.43 -15.23 6.25
N GLU A 107 5.75 -15.21 6.43
CA GLU A 107 6.60 -16.37 6.14
C GLU A 107 6.18 -17.55 7.05
N GLN A 108 5.99 -18.74 6.48
CA GLN A 108 5.60 -19.96 7.22
C GLN A 108 6.81 -20.71 7.79
#